data_AF-A0AAU5HT36-F1
#
_entry.id   AF-A0AAU5HT36-F1
#
_cell.length_a   1.000
_cell.length_b   1.000
_cell.length_c   1.000
_cell.angle_alpha   90.00
_cell.angle_beta   90.00
_cell.angle_gamma   90.00
#
_symmetry.space_group_name_H-M   'P 1'
#
loop_
_entity.id
_entity.type
_entity.pdbx_description
1 polymer ?
#
loop_
_entity_poly.entity_id
_entity_poly.type
_entity_poly.pdbx_seq_one_letter_code
_entity_poly.pdbx_strand_id
1 'polypeptide(L)'
;MTDDELILATRARVASRRLPGPASAEDVTRFERIVGHPMPELLKRMYLEVANGGFGPSKVLSLTDTGKWFGDRADTAMAYDDFAADPDHPLPPGIVPLMNRGCAMWTLIDFRTPDGQMWDWDPNLCCLQHALAPLEQSLAQWLADWLHDVMPDGPYPHRELSSWDCPHW
;
A
#
# COMPACT_ATOMS: atom_id res chain seq x y z
N MET A 1 2.84 5.04 18.85
CA MET A 1 4.25 4.91 18.43
C MET A 1 4.58 6.13 17.60
N THR A 2 5.78 6.68 17.74
CA THR A 2 6.28 7.73 16.86
C THR A 2 6.75 7.14 15.54
N ASP A 3 6.94 7.97 14.51
CA ASP A 3 7.51 7.55 13.23
C ASP A 3 8.88 6.88 13.39
N ASP A 4 9.74 7.41 14.28
CA ASP A 4 11.06 6.85 14.56
C ASP A 4 10.97 5.46 15.18
N GLU A 5 10.04 5.26 16.11
CA GLU A 5 9.78 3.94 16.72
C GLU A 5 9.27 2.95 15.67
N LEU A 6 8.38 3.38 14.78
CA LEU A 6 7.85 2.53 13.70
C LEU A 6 8.95 2.14 12.70
N ILE A 7 9.83 3.06 12.32
CA ILE A 7 10.96 2.80 11.41
C ILE A 7 11.92 1.80 12.07
N LEU A 8 12.28 2.02 13.33
CA LEU A 8 13.19 1.13 14.06
C LEU A 8 12.59 -0.27 14.21
N ALA A 9 11.33 -0.37 14.62
CA ALA A 9 10.61 -1.63 14.77
C ALA A 9 10.48 -2.36 13.43
N THR A 10 10.19 -1.63 12.35
CA THR A 10 10.10 -2.19 11.00
C THR A 10 11.45 -2.75 10.54
N ARG A 11 12.55 -1.99 10.69
CA ARG A 11 13.91 -2.46 10.40
C ARG A 11 14.23 -3.74 11.16
N ALA A 12 13.92 -3.79 12.45
CA ALA A 12 14.15 -4.99 13.27
C ALA A 12 13.32 -6.19 12.78
N ARG A 13 12.03 -5.99 12.49
CA ARG A 13 11.11 -7.04 12.01
C ARG A 13 11.53 -7.64 10.67
N VAL A 14 12.15 -6.84 9.80
CA VAL A 14 12.57 -7.30 8.46
C VAL A 14 14.06 -7.62 8.36
N ALA A 15 14.84 -7.51 9.43
CA ALA A 15 16.30 -7.69 9.39
C ALA A 15 16.75 -9.07 8.87
N SER A 16 15.94 -10.12 9.08
CA SER A 16 16.21 -11.46 8.55
C SER A 16 15.80 -11.64 7.08
N ARG A 17 15.00 -10.72 6.54
CA ARG A 17 14.59 -10.72 5.14
C ARG A 17 15.72 -10.11 4.29
N ARG A 18 16.11 -10.79 3.22
CA ARG A 18 17.04 -10.23 2.22
C ARG A 18 16.33 -9.21 1.33
N LEU A 19 16.00 -8.04 1.88
CA LEU A 19 15.33 -6.95 1.15
C LEU A 19 16.34 -6.19 0.26
N PRO A 20 15.90 -5.52 -0.81
CA PRO A 20 16.73 -4.55 -1.51
C PRO A 20 17.14 -3.43 -0.55
N GLY A 21 18.21 -2.71 -0.91
CA GLY A 21 18.60 -1.50 -0.18
C GLY A 21 17.49 -0.44 -0.22
N PRO A 22 17.60 0.60 0.62
CA PRO A 22 16.68 1.73 0.57
C PRO A 22 16.63 2.39 -0.82
N ALA A 23 15.49 2.99 -1.15
CA ALA A 23 15.32 3.77 -2.37
C ALA A 23 16.17 5.05 -2.32
N SER A 24 16.47 5.61 -3.49
CA SER A 24 17.09 6.94 -3.54
C SER A 24 16.05 8.05 -3.38
N ALA A 25 16.48 9.24 -2.95
CA ALA A 25 15.61 10.42 -2.93
C ALA A 25 15.12 10.80 -4.35
N GLU A 26 15.92 10.52 -5.38
CA GLU A 26 15.54 10.75 -6.77
C GLU A 26 14.38 9.83 -7.21
N ASP A 27 14.41 8.55 -6.81
CA ASP A 27 13.32 7.61 -7.09
C ASP A 27 12.00 8.06 -6.45
N VAL A 28 12.06 8.53 -5.19
CA VAL A 28 10.89 9.09 -4.49
C VAL A 28 10.36 10.31 -5.25
N THR A 29 11.21 11.31 -5.53
CA THR A 29 10.77 12.53 -6.23
C THR A 29 10.24 12.23 -7.62
N ARG A 30 10.81 11.24 -8.32
CA ARG A 30 10.30 10.79 -9.60
C ARG A 30 8.89 10.20 -9.47
N PHE A 31 8.67 9.36 -8.47
CA PHE A 31 7.38 8.74 -8.24
C PHE A 31 6.31 9.74 -7.78
N GLU A 32 6.64 10.68 -6.89
CA GLU A 32 5.76 11.79 -6.50
C GLU A 32 5.29 12.60 -7.71
N ARG A 33 6.16 12.81 -8.70
CA ARG A 33 5.80 13.51 -9.95
C ARG A 33 4.82 12.71 -10.81
N ILE A 34 4.93 11.38 -10.83
CA ILE A 34 4.00 10.49 -11.55
C ILE A 34 2.62 10.56 -10.90
N VAL A 35 2.55 10.48 -9.58
CA VAL A 35 1.30 10.52 -8.81
C VAL A 35 0.67 11.92 -8.80
N GLY A 36 1.49 12.98 -8.92
CA GLY A 36 1.04 14.37 -8.85
C GLY A 36 0.81 14.89 -7.42
N HIS A 37 1.17 14.11 -6.41
CA HIS A 37 1.05 14.43 -4.98
C HIS A 37 2.32 14.04 -4.23
N PRO A 38 2.68 14.76 -3.14
CA PRO A 38 3.81 14.37 -2.30
C PRO A 38 3.51 13.04 -1.60
N MET A 39 4.54 12.21 -1.43
CA MET A 39 4.45 10.97 -0.69
C MET A 39 4.28 11.27 0.81
N PRO A 40 3.36 10.58 1.53
CA PRO A 40 3.24 10.71 2.97
C PRO A 40 4.59 10.51 3.66
N GLU A 41 4.91 11.37 4.63
CA GLU A 41 6.28 11.49 5.14
C GLU A 41 6.77 10.17 5.76
N LEU A 42 5.91 9.48 6.51
CA LEU A 42 6.23 8.17 7.06
C LEU A 42 6.53 7.14 5.96
N LEU A 43 5.77 7.11 4.86
CA LEU A 43 6.02 6.18 3.75
C LEU A 43 7.35 6.49 3.07
N LYS A 44 7.62 7.78 2.84
CA LYS A 44 8.87 8.26 2.27
C LYS A 44 10.06 7.82 3.11
N ARG A 45 9.98 8.01 4.43
CA ARG A 45 11.00 7.52 5.35
C ARG A 45 11.14 6.02 5.31
N MET A 46 10.05 5.24 5.24
CA MET A 46 10.15 3.78 5.08
C MET A 46 10.97 3.38 3.84
N TYR A 47 10.72 4.00 2.69
CA TYR A 47 11.49 3.72 1.48
C TYR A 47 12.96 4.16 1.56
N LEU A 48 13.23 5.34 2.12
CA LEU A 48 14.59 5.92 2.21
C LEU A 48 15.45 5.33 3.32
N GLU A 49 14.82 4.84 4.39
CA GLU A 49 15.50 4.42 5.60
C GLU A 49 15.48 2.91 5.80
N VAL A 50 14.41 2.21 5.39
CA VAL A 50 14.26 0.78 5.65
C VAL A 50 14.67 -0.05 4.44
N ALA A 51 13.92 0.05 3.34
CA ALA A 51 14.14 -0.73 2.13
C ALA A 51 13.26 -0.22 0.99
N ASN A 52 13.72 -0.39 -0.26
CA ASN A 52 12.91 -0.18 -1.45
C ASN A 52 11.89 -1.32 -1.64
N GLY A 53 10.89 -1.40 -0.76
CA GLY A 53 9.87 -2.46 -0.74
C GLY A 53 10.21 -3.65 0.16
N GLY A 54 9.25 -4.56 0.32
CA GLY A 54 9.40 -5.82 1.05
C GLY A 54 9.04 -5.80 2.54
N PHE A 55 8.80 -4.63 3.12
CA PHE A 55 8.22 -4.45 4.46
C PHE A 55 6.68 -4.54 4.41
N GLY A 56 5.99 -4.58 5.55
CA GLY A 56 4.55 -4.81 5.62
C GLY A 56 4.13 -6.29 5.63
N PRO A 57 2.83 -6.56 5.85
CA PRO A 57 2.29 -7.90 6.04
C PRO A 57 2.42 -8.79 4.78
N SER A 58 1.99 -8.29 3.62
CA SER A 58 2.12 -8.99 2.33
C SER A 58 3.26 -8.46 1.44
N LYS A 59 4.20 -7.69 2.03
CA LYS A 59 5.36 -7.08 1.35
C LYS A 59 4.96 -5.98 0.36
N VAL A 60 5.13 -4.73 0.78
CA VAL A 60 4.99 -3.52 -0.03
C VAL A 60 5.87 -3.60 -1.28
N LEU A 61 5.35 -3.11 -2.41
CA LEU A 61 6.09 -3.07 -3.67
C LEU A 61 7.33 -2.15 -3.58
N SER A 62 8.29 -2.36 -4.47
CA SER A 62 9.39 -1.41 -4.66
C SER A 62 8.90 -0.18 -5.42
N LEU A 63 9.49 1.00 -5.22
CA LEU A 63 9.21 2.19 -6.04
C LEU A 63 9.74 2.06 -7.47
N THR A 64 10.79 1.27 -7.64
CA THR A 64 11.48 1.00 -8.91
C THR A 64 11.85 -0.47 -8.99
N ASP A 65 12.02 -1.01 -10.19
CA ASP A 65 12.46 -2.40 -10.36
C ASP A 65 13.84 -2.64 -9.70
N THR A 66 13.83 -3.45 -8.64
CA THR A 66 15.03 -3.84 -7.89
C THR A 66 15.57 -5.22 -8.31
N GLY A 67 14.96 -5.85 -9.33
CA GLY A 67 15.18 -7.26 -9.67
C GLY A 67 14.57 -8.24 -8.66
N LYS A 68 13.92 -7.74 -7.60
CA LYS A 68 13.19 -8.55 -6.62
C LYS A 68 11.76 -8.03 -6.49
N TRP A 69 10.81 -8.83 -6.96
CA TRP A 69 9.41 -8.44 -6.97
C TRP A 69 8.68 -8.90 -5.71
N PHE A 70 7.80 -8.06 -5.21
CA PHE A 70 7.01 -8.29 -3.98
C PHE A 70 5.52 -8.53 -4.26
N GLY A 71 5.14 -8.59 -5.53
CA GLY A 71 3.82 -8.94 -6.00
C GLY A 71 3.88 -9.43 -7.44
N ASP A 72 2.75 -9.35 -8.13
CA ASP A 72 2.61 -9.62 -9.56
C ASP A 72 3.09 -8.46 -10.45
N ARG A 73 3.52 -7.35 -9.85
CA ARG A 73 4.11 -6.19 -10.50
C ARG A 73 5.56 -5.99 -10.05
N ALA A 74 6.38 -5.51 -10.97
CA ALA A 74 7.79 -5.24 -10.75
C ALA A 74 8.00 -4.14 -9.71
N ASP A 75 7.20 -3.08 -9.81
CA ASP A 75 7.22 -1.93 -8.92
C ASP A 75 5.86 -1.24 -8.84
N THR A 76 5.79 -0.27 -7.93
CA THR A 76 4.63 0.58 -7.67
C THR A 76 4.26 1.44 -8.87
N ALA A 77 5.22 1.86 -9.72
CA ALA A 77 4.93 2.64 -10.91
C ALA A 77 4.12 1.83 -11.93
N MET A 78 4.53 0.59 -12.19
CA MET A 78 3.78 -0.31 -13.07
C MET A 78 2.39 -0.64 -12.51
N ALA A 79 2.26 -0.85 -11.19
CA ALA A 79 0.95 -1.05 -10.57
C ALA A 79 0.06 0.19 -10.71
N TYR A 80 0.62 1.39 -10.50
CA TYR A 80 -0.12 2.64 -10.65
C TYR A 80 -0.61 2.87 -12.07
N ASP A 81 0.25 2.64 -13.07
CA ASP A 81 -0.10 2.77 -14.49
C ASP A 81 -1.20 1.78 -14.90
N ASP A 82 -1.16 0.54 -14.42
CA ASP A 82 -2.20 -0.47 -14.68
C ASP A 82 -3.57 -0.04 -14.17
N PHE A 83 -3.64 0.47 -12.93
CA PHE A 83 -4.88 0.99 -12.36
C PHE A 83 -5.35 2.27 -13.07
N ALA A 84 -4.43 3.12 -13.53
CA ALA A 84 -4.77 4.30 -14.31
C ALA A 84 -5.26 3.96 -15.73
N ALA A 85 -4.84 2.82 -16.27
CA ALA A 85 -5.22 2.34 -17.59
C ALA A 85 -6.57 1.59 -17.61
N ASP A 86 -7.15 1.23 -16.45
CA ASP A 86 -8.50 0.65 -16.35
C ASP A 86 -9.56 1.77 -16.40
N PRO A 87 -10.27 1.95 -17.53
CA PRO A 87 -11.26 3.01 -17.66
C PRO A 87 -12.57 2.69 -16.92
N ASP A 88 -12.81 1.42 -16.61
CA ASP A 88 -14.05 0.97 -15.97
C ASP A 88 -13.97 1.18 -14.46
N HIS A 89 -12.75 1.18 -13.89
CA HIS A 89 -12.53 1.36 -12.45
C HIS A 89 -11.35 2.30 -12.12
N PRO A 90 -11.43 3.58 -12.53
CA PRO A 90 -10.34 4.51 -12.30
C PRO A 90 -10.15 4.78 -10.81
N LEU A 91 -8.91 4.68 -10.33
CA LEU A 91 -8.57 5.16 -9.00
C LEU A 91 -8.70 6.69 -8.95
N PRO A 92 -9.24 7.27 -7.86
CA PRO A 92 -9.11 8.70 -7.60
C PRO A 92 -7.63 9.14 -7.66
N PRO A 93 -7.33 10.30 -8.29
CA PRO A 93 -5.97 10.83 -8.31
C PRO A 93 -5.39 10.94 -6.89
N GLY A 94 -4.11 10.57 -6.75
CA GLY A 94 -3.40 10.53 -5.47
C GLY A 94 -3.58 9.23 -4.67
N ILE A 95 -4.49 8.32 -5.05
CA ILE A 95 -4.56 6.97 -4.46
C ILE A 95 -3.59 6.05 -5.19
N VAL A 96 -2.67 5.44 -4.46
CA VAL A 96 -1.55 4.67 -5.00
C VAL A 96 -1.61 3.22 -4.54
N PRO A 97 -1.58 2.23 -5.44
CA PRO A 97 -1.42 0.82 -5.07
C PRO A 97 -0.10 0.61 -4.34
N LEU A 98 -0.13 0.02 -3.14
CA LEU A 98 1.06 -0.12 -2.29
C LEU A 98 1.51 -1.58 -2.15
N MET A 99 0.56 -2.50 -2.06
CA MET A 99 0.83 -3.90 -1.74
C MET A 99 -0.21 -4.81 -2.38
N ASN A 100 0.27 -5.75 -3.18
CA ASN A 100 -0.55 -6.84 -3.70
C ASN A 100 -0.87 -7.82 -2.56
N ARG A 101 -2.14 -8.19 -2.38
CA ARG A 101 -2.58 -9.15 -1.35
C ARG A 101 -3.01 -10.52 -1.90
N GLY A 102 -2.77 -10.77 -3.19
CA GLY A 102 -3.27 -11.95 -3.91
C GLY A 102 -4.74 -11.80 -4.30
N CYS A 103 -5.26 -12.74 -5.10
CA CYS A 103 -6.66 -12.78 -5.54
C CYS A 103 -7.17 -11.43 -6.11
N ALA A 104 -6.30 -10.71 -6.82
CA ALA A 104 -6.55 -9.37 -7.36
C ALA A 104 -6.88 -8.28 -6.32
N MET A 105 -6.66 -8.55 -5.03
CA MET A 105 -6.80 -7.57 -3.95
C MET A 105 -5.54 -6.72 -3.79
N TRP A 106 -5.75 -5.45 -3.45
CA TRP A 106 -4.67 -4.49 -3.23
C TRP A 106 -4.91 -3.65 -1.99
N THR A 107 -3.85 -3.41 -1.24
CA THR A 107 -3.82 -2.29 -0.28
C THR A 107 -3.27 -1.07 -1.01
N LEU A 108 -3.94 0.07 -0.86
CA LEU A 108 -3.57 1.34 -1.44
C LEU A 108 -3.35 2.38 -0.34
N ILE A 109 -2.76 3.51 -0.71
CA ILE A 109 -2.49 4.62 0.20
C ILE A 109 -2.83 5.95 -0.49
N ASP A 110 -3.36 6.89 0.27
CA ASP A 110 -3.77 8.21 -0.23
C ASP A 110 -2.70 9.27 0.01
N PHE A 111 -2.03 9.71 -1.06
CA PHE A 111 -1.00 10.75 -1.02
C PHE A 111 -1.57 12.15 -0.81
N ARG A 112 -2.89 12.33 -0.87
CA ARG A 112 -3.54 13.63 -0.59
C ARG A 112 -3.61 13.90 0.91
N THR A 113 -3.47 12.86 1.73
CA THR A 113 -3.50 12.93 3.19
C THR A 113 -2.09 12.88 3.77
N PRO A 114 -1.72 13.78 4.70
CA PRO A 114 -0.36 13.84 5.22
C PRO A 114 0.07 12.60 6.01
N ASP A 115 -0.89 11.92 6.63
CA ASP A 115 -0.72 10.69 7.41
C ASP A 115 -0.89 9.41 6.58
N GLY A 116 -1.21 9.54 5.28
CA GLY A 116 -1.36 8.42 4.36
C GLY A 116 -2.49 7.47 4.76
N GLN A 117 -3.74 7.93 4.63
CA GLN A 117 -4.93 7.10 4.77
C GLN A 117 -4.77 5.83 3.93
N MET A 118 -4.92 4.68 4.57
CA MET A 118 -4.89 3.38 3.93
C MET A 118 -6.23 3.06 3.30
N TRP A 119 -6.19 2.43 2.14
CA TRP A 119 -7.35 2.05 1.34
C TRP A 119 -7.26 0.57 0.99
N ASP A 120 -8.42 0.02 0.68
CA ASP A 120 -8.58 -1.33 0.20
C ASP A 120 -9.20 -1.33 -1.19
N TRP A 121 -8.65 -2.17 -2.05
CA TRP A 121 -9.24 -2.62 -3.29
C TRP A 121 -9.49 -4.13 -3.21
N ASP A 122 -10.75 -4.54 -3.18
CA ASP A 122 -11.15 -5.94 -3.18
C ASP A 122 -12.24 -6.19 -4.24
N PRO A 123 -11.87 -6.73 -5.41
CA PRO A 123 -12.82 -7.02 -6.47
C PRO A 123 -13.67 -8.28 -6.18
N ASN A 124 -13.38 -9.01 -5.10
CA ASN A 124 -14.12 -10.20 -4.69
C ASN A 124 -15.32 -9.88 -3.78
N LEU A 125 -15.54 -8.59 -3.46
CA LEU A 125 -16.75 -8.15 -2.80
C LEU A 125 -17.98 -8.31 -3.72
N CYS A 126 -19.15 -7.93 -3.21
CA CYS A 126 -20.41 -8.17 -3.92
C CYS A 126 -20.48 -7.50 -5.31
N CYS A 127 -19.79 -6.37 -5.50
CA CYS A 127 -19.65 -5.71 -6.80
C CYS A 127 -18.42 -4.79 -6.83
N LEU A 128 -17.98 -4.42 -8.04
CA LEU A 128 -16.80 -3.57 -8.25
C LEU A 128 -16.99 -2.12 -7.78
N GLN A 129 -18.23 -1.64 -7.64
CA GLN A 129 -18.50 -0.31 -7.07
C GLN A 129 -18.08 -0.20 -5.60
N HIS A 130 -18.10 -1.32 -4.87
CA HIS A 130 -17.65 -1.38 -3.47
C HIS A 130 -16.22 -1.88 -3.33
N ALA A 131 -15.55 -2.20 -4.45
CA ALA A 131 -14.19 -2.73 -4.43
C ALA A 131 -13.21 -1.75 -3.82
N LEU A 132 -13.37 -0.43 -4.01
CA LEU A 132 -12.51 0.59 -3.44
C LEU A 132 -13.13 1.24 -2.19
N ALA A 133 -12.47 1.20 -1.04
CA ALA A 133 -12.89 1.94 0.16
C ALA A 133 -11.72 2.32 1.09
N PRO A 134 -11.85 3.40 1.87
CA PRO A 134 -10.89 3.71 2.92
C PRO A 134 -10.99 2.68 4.06
N LEU A 135 -9.86 2.39 4.69
CA LEU A 135 -9.78 1.55 5.89
C LEU A 135 -9.98 2.33 7.20
N GLU A 136 -10.13 3.65 7.11
CA GLU A 136 -10.19 4.58 8.25
C GLU A 136 -8.96 4.46 9.19
N GLN A 137 -7.83 4.04 8.63
CA GLN A 137 -6.54 3.93 9.30
C GLN A 137 -5.47 4.72 8.55
N SER A 138 -4.63 5.45 9.29
CA SER A 138 -3.39 6.01 8.77
C SER A 138 -2.34 4.91 8.52
N LEU A 139 -1.30 5.21 7.75
CA LEU A 139 -0.16 4.31 7.55
C LEU A 139 0.49 3.92 8.88
N ALA A 140 0.57 4.85 9.83
CA ALA A 140 1.16 4.62 11.15
C ALA A 140 0.38 3.54 11.94
N GLN A 141 -0.95 3.61 11.91
CA GLN A 141 -1.82 2.60 12.54
C GLN A 141 -1.68 1.25 11.84
N TRP A 142 -1.74 1.24 10.51
CA TRP A 142 -1.60 0.02 9.71
C TRP A 142 -0.25 -0.70 9.92
N LEU A 143 0.85 0.04 10.04
CA LEU A 143 2.16 -0.52 10.38
C LEU A 143 2.22 -1.02 11.81
N ALA A 144 1.63 -0.30 12.77
CA ALA A 144 1.56 -0.73 14.16
C ALA A 144 0.79 -2.05 14.30
N ASP A 145 -0.34 -2.19 13.61
CA ASP A 145 -1.14 -3.41 13.59
C ASP A 145 -0.36 -4.59 13.01
N TRP A 146 0.39 -4.37 11.93
CA TRP A 146 1.29 -5.39 11.38
C TRP A 146 2.41 -5.76 12.36
N LEU A 147 3.03 -4.79 13.03
CA LEU A 147 4.11 -5.02 13.99
C LEU A 147 3.62 -5.74 15.26
N HIS A 148 2.35 -5.60 15.62
CA HIS A 148 1.71 -6.32 16.72
C HIS A 148 1.06 -7.64 16.32
N ASP A 149 1.20 -8.06 15.05
CA ASP A 149 0.61 -9.29 14.52
C ASP A 149 -0.93 -9.36 14.67
N VAL A 150 -1.61 -8.22 14.53
CA VAL A 150 -3.09 -8.11 14.57
C VAL A 150 -3.72 -7.84 13.21
N MET A 151 -2.92 -7.87 12.15
CA MET A 151 -3.41 -7.73 10.77
C MET A 151 -4.11 -9.02 10.31
N PRO A 152 -5.25 -8.91 9.59
CA PRO A 152 -5.96 -10.06 9.06
C PRO A 152 -5.16 -10.74 7.93
N ASP A 153 -5.24 -12.07 7.86
CA ASP A 153 -4.67 -12.87 6.75
C ASP A 153 -5.54 -12.81 5.47
N GLY A 154 -6.74 -12.21 5.54
CA GLY A 154 -7.75 -12.16 4.48
C GLY A 154 -8.32 -10.75 4.25
N PRO A 155 -9.62 -10.64 3.89
CA PRO A 155 -10.28 -9.34 3.80
C PRO A 155 -10.14 -8.55 5.09
N TYR A 156 -10.12 -7.23 5.01
CA TYR A 156 -10.15 -6.42 6.22
C TYR A 156 -11.52 -6.58 6.92
N PRO A 157 -11.59 -6.76 8.25
CA PRO A 157 -12.84 -7.07 8.96
C PRO A 157 -13.99 -6.10 8.68
N HIS A 158 -13.71 -4.80 8.52
CA HIS A 158 -14.72 -3.78 8.22
C HIS A 158 -15.29 -3.88 6.79
N ARG A 159 -14.65 -4.66 5.91
CA ARG A 159 -15.04 -4.87 4.50
C ARG A 159 -15.95 -6.07 4.33
N GLU A 160 -15.97 -7.00 5.30
CA GLU A 160 -16.87 -8.15 5.28
C GLU A 160 -18.34 -7.71 5.26
N LEU A 161 -18.69 -6.63 5.96
CA LEU A 161 -20.05 -6.08 6.00
C LEU A 161 -20.49 -5.43 4.67
N SER A 162 -19.55 -4.85 3.91
CA SER A 162 -19.84 -4.25 2.60
C SER A 162 -20.34 -5.28 1.58
N SER A 163 -20.07 -6.56 1.81
CA SER A 163 -20.58 -7.66 0.98
C SER A 163 -22.05 -7.99 1.24
N TRP A 164 -22.62 -7.58 2.39
CA TRP A 164 -24.01 -7.89 2.79
C TRP A 164 -25.01 -6.85 2.27
N ASP A 165 -24.56 -5.61 2.09
CA ASP A 165 -25.37 -4.47 1.64
C ASP A 165 -25.40 -4.32 0.11
N CYS A 166 -25.36 -5.43 -0.66
CA CYS A 166 -25.62 -5.40 -2.10
C CYS A 166 -27.12 -5.67 -2.36
N PRO A 167 -28.01 -4.66 -2.38
CA PRO A 167 -29.33 -4.85 -2.93
C PRO A 167 -29.16 -5.07 -4.44
N HIS A 168 -29.50 -6.27 -4.89
CA HIS A 168 -29.77 -6.51 -6.30
C HIS A 168 -30.85 -5.52 -6.77
N TRP A 169 -30.50 -4.66 -7.73
CA TRP A 169 -31.48 -4.07 -8.63
C TRP A 169 -30.93 -4.07 -10.05
#